data_AF-A0A926DNB4-F1
#
_entry.id   AF-A0A926DNB4-F1
#
_cell.length_a   1.000
_cell.length_b   1.000
_cell.length_c   1.000
_cell.angle_alpha   90.00
_cell.angle_beta   90.00
_cell.angle_gamma   90.00
#
_symmetry.space_group_name_H-M   'P 1'
#
loop_
_entity.id
_entity.type
_entity.pdbx_description
1 polymer ?
#
loop_
_entity_poly.entity_id
_entity_poly.type
_entity_poly.pdbx_seq_one_letter_code
_entity_poly.pdbx_strand_id
1 'polypeptide(L)'
;MEAITELFRLDILSVFTGLFLILSAIIAMTTIIGKFSEIIGKPVKWIKKKNEDHELLITTAQNLNELQKKHEDDVKQSIIHDEKIERKIEDLTCMFVDKEIDDLRWEIINTADKITNGRTISRECYRHCLKTYDKYEKIIETNRLTNSEVDMSIEIIRKSYLEQDY
;
A
#
# COMPACT_ATOMS: atom_id res chain seq x y z
N MET A 1 -7.95 -39.16 -68.67
CA MET A 1 -8.42 -38.03 -69.50
C MET A 1 -9.91 -38.16 -69.83
N GLU A 2 -10.45 -39.36 -70.04
CA GLU A 2 -11.92 -39.55 -70.24
C GLU A 2 -12.77 -39.27 -68.98
N ALA A 3 -12.40 -39.79 -67.80
CA ALA A 3 -13.18 -39.60 -66.57
C ALA A 3 -13.31 -38.11 -66.12
N ILE A 4 -12.30 -37.29 -66.44
CA ILE A 4 -12.31 -35.85 -66.14
C ILE A 4 -13.25 -35.10 -67.10
N THR A 5 -13.40 -35.61 -68.32
CA THR A 5 -14.26 -35.02 -69.36
C THR A 5 -15.74 -35.30 -69.08
N GLU A 6 -16.06 -36.46 -68.49
CA GLU A 6 -17.41 -36.85 -68.08
C GLU A 6 -17.90 -36.03 -66.87
N LEU A 7 -16.99 -35.66 -65.96
CA LEU A 7 -17.26 -34.79 -64.81
C LEU A 7 -17.64 -33.35 -65.21
N PHE A 8 -17.14 -32.87 -66.36
CA PHE A 8 -17.48 -31.56 -66.94
C PHE A 8 -18.77 -31.54 -67.76
N ARG A 9 -19.41 -32.70 -67.96
CA ARG A 9 -20.72 -32.83 -68.61
C ARG A 9 -21.88 -32.72 -67.62
N LEU A 10 -21.59 -32.75 -66.32
CA LEU A 10 -22.52 -32.44 -65.24
C LEU A 10 -22.81 -30.94 -65.24
N ASP A 11 -24.09 -30.58 -65.19
CA ASP A 11 -24.53 -29.20 -65.07
C ASP A 11 -23.89 -28.57 -63.81
N ILE A 12 -23.04 -27.56 -64.00
CA ILE A 12 -22.29 -26.88 -62.94
C ILE A 12 -23.25 -26.39 -61.85
N LEU A 13 -24.47 -25.98 -62.24
CA LEU A 13 -25.52 -25.56 -61.31
C LEU A 13 -26.02 -26.73 -60.44
N SER A 14 -26.13 -27.94 -61.01
CA SER A 14 -26.52 -29.15 -60.29
C SER A 14 -25.45 -29.62 -59.31
N VAL A 15 -24.17 -29.49 -59.67
CA VAL A 15 -23.05 -29.82 -58.76
C VAL A 15 -23.00 -28.83 -57.60
N PHE A 16 -23.22 -27.54 -57.86
CA PHE A 16 -23.23 -26.50 -56.84
C PHE A 16 -24.41 -26.64 -55.87
N THR A 17 -25.62 -26.90 -56.38
CA THR A 17 -26.80 -27.14 -55.54
C THR A 17 -26.67 -28.43 -54.72
N GLY A 18 -26.09 -29.48 -55.29
CA GLY A 18 -25.76 -30.73 -54.57
C GLY A 18 -24.79 -30.50 -53.41
N LEU A 19 -23.71 -29.73 -53.64
CA LEU A 19 -22.77 -29.37 -52.57
C LEU A 19 -23.44 -28.57 -51.45
N PHE A 20 -24.29 -27.61 -51.81
CA PHE A 20 -25.02 -26.79 -50.84
C PHE A 20 -26.02 -27.61 -50.02
N LEU A 21 -26.69 -28.59 -50.64
CA LEU A 21 -27.57 -29.55 -49.96
C LEU A 21 -26.80 -30.41 -48.95
N ILE A 22 -25.61 -30.90 -49.31
CA ILE A 22 -24.76 -31.69 -48.39
C ILE A 22 -24.31 -30.85 -47.20
N LEU A 23 -23.86 -29.62 -47.43
CA LEU A 23 -23.47 -28.70 -46.36
C LEU A 23 -24.65 -28.37 -45.42
N SER A 24 -25.82 -28.09 -46.00
CA SER A 24 -27.03 -27.81 -45.24
C SER A 24 -27.50 -29.03 -44.43
N ALA A 25 -27.38 -30.23 -44.99
CA ALA A 25 -27.73 -31.48 -44.31
C ALA A 25 -26.81 -31.75 -43.11
N ILE A 26 -25.50 -31.49 -43.23
CA ILE A 26 -24.55 -31.64 -42.12
C ILE A 26 -24.86 -30.65 -40.99
N ILE A 27 -25.18 -29.39 -41.32
CA ILE A 27 -25.59 -28.38 -40.33
C ILE A 27 -26.91 -28.76 -39.65
N ALA A 28 -27.89 -29.23 -40.42
CA ALA A 28 -29.16 -29.68 -39.87
C ALA A 28 -28.97 -30.90 -38.94
N MET A 29 -28.14 -31.87 -39.35
CA MET A 29 -27.88 -33.07 -38.56
C MET A 29 -27.23 -32.76 -37.21
N THR A 30 -26.22 -31.89 -37.19
CA THR A 30 -25.56 -31.46 -35.94
C THR A 30 -26.52 -30.71 -35.01
N THR A 31 -27.42 -29.90 -35.58
CA THR A 31 -28.46 -29.18 -34.82
C THR A 31 -29.50 -30.12 -34.22
N ILE A 32 -29.96 -31.12 -34.98
CA ILE A 32 -30.94 -32.11 -34.52
C ILE A 32 -30.33 -32.96 -33.40
N ILE A 33 -29.10 -33.44 -33.57
CA ILE A 33 -28.39 -34.22 -32.53
C ILE A 33 -28.23 -33.39 -31.25
N GLY A 34 -27.92 -32.10 -31.37
CA GLY A 34 -27.82 -31.20 -30.23
C GLY A 34 -29.13 -31.07 -29.45
N LYS A 35 -30.24 -30.77 -30.14
CA LYS A 35 -31.56 -30.64 -29.51
C LYS A 35 -32.10 -31.95 -28.94
N PHE A 36 -31.90 -33.06 -29.66
CA PHE A 36 -32.34 -34.38 -29.22
C PHE A 36 -31.59 -34.83 -27.96
N SER A 37 -30.33 -34.46 -27.86
CA SER A 37 -29.49 -34.75 -26.70
C SER A 37 -29.88 -33.96 -25.44
N GLU A 38 -30.40 -32.73 -25.59
CA GLU A 38 -31.00 -31.97 -24.50
C GLU A 38 -32.29 -32.63 -23.99
N ILE A 39 -33.14 -33.14 -24.88
CA ILE A 39 -34.41 -33.81 -24.53
C ILE A 39 -34.20 -35.14 -23.81
N ILE A 40 -33.17 -35.92 -24.19
CA ILE A 40 -32.85 -37.22 -23.57
C ILE A 40 -32.13 -37.07 -22.22
N GLY A 41 -31.72 -35.86 -21.83
CA GLY A 41 -31.07 -35.59 -20.55
C GLY A 41 -29.61 -36.09 -20.46
N LYS A 42 -29.02 -36.51 -21.59
CA LYS A 42 -27.58 -36.83 -21.72
C LYS A 42 -26.98 -35.90 -22.78
N PRO A 43 -26.56 -34.68 -22.41
CA PRO A 43 -26.00 -33.72 -23.35
C PRO A 43 -24.73 -34.28 -24.02
N VAL A 44 -24.61 -34.13 -25.35
CA VAL A 44 -23.42 -34.53 -26.12
C VAL A 44 -22.22 -33.79 -25.55
N LYS A 45 -21.06 -34.48 -25.46
CA LYS A 45 -19.84 -33.98 -24.81
C LYS A 45 -19.47 -32.53 -25.20
N TRP A 46 -19.66 -32.15 -26.46
CA TRP A 46 -19.35 -30.81 -26.97
C TRP A 46 -20.27 -29.70 -26.44
N ILE A 47 -21.56 -29.99 -26.28
CA ILE A 47 -22.56 -29.04 -25.75
C ILE A 47 -22.38 -28.89 -24.23
N LYS A 48 -22.16 -30.00 -23.53
CA LYS A 48 -21.84 -29.99 -22.09
C LYS A 48 -20.61 -29.14 -21.79
N LYS A 49 -19.54 -29.34 -22.57
CA LYS A 49 -18.31 -28.55 -22.45
C LYS A 49 -18.54 -27.06 -22.71
N LYS A 50 -19.32 -26.70 -23.74
CA LYS A 50 -19.63 -25.30 -24.05
C LYS A 50 -20.38 -24.59 -22.91
N ASN A 51 -21.33 -25.29 -22.27
CA ASN A 51 -22.09 -24.73 -21.16
C ASN A 51 -21.22 -24.60 -19.89
N GLU A 52 -20.42 -25.62 -19.58
CA GLU A 52 -19.45 -25.57 -18.47
C GLU A 52 -18.45 -24.43 -18.66
N ASP A 53 -17.90 -24.27 -19.88
CA ASP A 53 -16.99 -23.16 -20.22
C ASP A 53 -17.69 -21.80 -20.03
N HIS A 54 -18.96 -21.67 -20.43
CA HIS A 54 -19.72 -20.42 -20.26
C HIS A 54 -19.99 -20.09 -18.79
N GLU A 55 -20.40 -21.08 -17.99
CA GLU A 55 -20.59 -20.92 -16.54
C GLU A 55 -19.28 -20.56 -15.84
N LEU A 56 -18.17 -21.21 -16.20
CA LEU A 56 -16.85 -20.88 -15.70
C LEU A 56 -16.43 -19.46 -16.06
N LEU A 57 -16.71 -19.00 -17.29
CA LEU A 57 -16.41 -17.63 -17.71
C LEU A 57 -17.25 -16.60 -16.95
N ILE A 58 -18.55 -16.85 -16.75
CA ILE A 58 -19.42 -15.98 -15.95
C ILE A 58 -18.92 -15.90 -14.52
N THR A 59 -18.65 -17.05 -13.90
CA THR A 59 -18.15 -17.14 -12.52
C THR A 59 -16.79 -16.43 -12.39
N THR A 60 -15.90 -16.62 -13.36
CA THR A 60 -14.59 -15.96 -13.38
C THR A 60 -14.76 -14.45 -13.53
N ALA A 61 -15.65 -13.98 -14.41
CA ALA A 61 -15.92 -12.55 -14.59
C ALA A 61 -16.52 -11.93 -13.32
N GLN A 62 -17.42 -12.64 -12.63
CA GLN A 62 -17.98 -12.22 -11.34
C GLN A 62 -16.90 -12.13 -10.26
N ASN A 63 -16.08 -13.18 -10.12
CA ASN A 63 -14.98 -13.21 -9.16
C ASN A 63 -13.95 -12.12 -9.45
N LEU A 64 -13.65 -11.82 -10.72
CA LEU A 64 -12.77 -10.73 -11.11
C LEU A 64 -13.36 -9.37 -10.74
N ASN A 65 -14.66 -9.17 -10.93
CA ASN A 65 -15.33 -7.94 -10.55
C ASN A 65 -15.36 -7.76 -9.01
N GLU A 66 -15.62 -8.83 -8.27
CA GLU A 66 -15.54 -8.82 -6.80
C GLU A 66 -14.12 -8.53 -6.30
N LEU A 67 -13.12 -9.14 -6.93
CA LEU A 67 -11.72 -8.91 -6.60
C LEU A 67 -11.29 -7.48 -6.93
N GLN A 68 -11.73 -6.92 -8.05
CA GLN A 68 -11.47 -5.53 -8.41
C GLN A 68 -12.10 -4.58 -7.37
N LYS A 69 -13.35 -4.81 -6.99
CA LYS A 69 -14.02 -4.01 -5.95
C LYS A 69 -13.28 -4.09 -4.61
N LYS A 70 -12.89 -5.31 -4.20
CA LYS A 70 -12.11 -5.51 -2.98
C LYS A 70 -10.77 -4.80 -3.05
N HIS A 71 -10.09 -4.86 -4.19
CA HIS A 71 -8.82 -4.17 -4.39
C HIS A 71 -8.98 -2.64 -4.29
N GLU A 72 -10.03 -2.07 -4.89
CA GLU A 72 -10.32 -0.64 -4.76
C GLU A 72 -10.58 -0.23 -3.30
N ASP A 73 -11.29 -1.07 -2.55
CA ASP A 73 -11.55 -0.83 -1.12
C ASP A 73 -10.28 -0.98 -0.28
N ASP A 74 -9.47 -2.01 -0.53
CA ASP A 74 -8.19 -2.25 0.14
C ASP A 74 -7.20 -1.10 -0.12
N VAL A 75 -7.14 -0.57 -1.35
CA VAL A 75 -6.31 0.60 -1.70
C VAL A 75 -6.79 1.85 -0.95
N LYS A 76 -8.11 2.11 -0.91
CA LYS A 76 -8.65 3.25 -0.14
C LYS A 76 -8.31 3.12 1.34
N GLN A 77 -8.46 1.93 1.92
CA GLN A 77 -8.10 1.70 3.32
C GLN A 77 -6.60 1.87 3.56
N SER A 78 -5.75 1.42 2.63
CA SER A 78 -4.30 1.63 2.72
C SER A 78 -3.94 3.11 2.76
N ILE A 79 -4.52 3.92 1.86
CA ILE A 79 -4.28 5.37 1.83
C ILE A 79 -4.68 6.02 3.17
N ILE A 80 -5.85 5.68 3.69
CA ILE A 80 -6.34 6.20 4.99
C ILE A 80 -5.42 5.78 6.14
N HIS A 81 -4.92 4.54 6.12
CA HIS A 81 -3.99 4.05 7.14
C HIS A 81 -2.63 4.74 7.05
N ASP A 82 -2.11 4.95 5.84
CA ASP A 82 -0.84 5.63 5.62
C ASP A 82 -0.91 7.08 6.13
N GLU A 83 -1.96 7.83 5.80
CA GLU A 83 -2.20 9.19 6.33
C GLU A 83 -2.33 9.22 7.86
N LYS A 84 -2.88 8.17 8.46
CA LYS A 84 -3.00 8.05 9.92
C LYS A 84 -1.67 7.70 10.58
N ILE A 85 -0.86 6.88 9.92
CA ILE A 85 0.48 6.52 10.38
C ILE A 85 1.38 7.75 10.32
N GLU A 86 1.35 8.50 9.21
CA GLU A 86 2.12 9.73 9.04
C GLU A 86 1.84 10.73 10.17
N ARG A 87 0.57 11.07 10.41
CA ARG A 87 0.19 11.97 11.51
C ARG A 87 0.64 11.48 12.88
N LYS A 88 0.54 10.17 13.14
CA LYS A 88 1.01 9.61 14.42
C LYS A 88 2.53 9.69 14.58
N ILE A 89 3.28 9.57 13.48
CA ILE A 89 4.74 9.72 13.50
C ILE A 89 5.10 11.19 13.76
N GLU A 90 4.39 12.13 13.13
CA GLU A 90 4.55 13.57 13.40
C GLU A 90 4.28 13.88 14.88
N ASP A 91 3.13 13.43 15.41
CA ASP A 91 2.76 13.61 16.82
C ASP A 91 3.83 13.02 17.77
N LEU A 92 4.29 11.80 17.49
CA LEU A 92 5.32 11.14 18.29
C LEU A 92 6.65 11.90 18.24
N THR A 93 6.99 12.48 17.09
CA THR A 93 8.20 13.29 16.91
C THR A 93 8.11 14.56 17.74
N CYS A 94 6.97 15.26 17.73
CA CYS A 94 6.74 16.43 18.57
C CYS A 94 6.87 16.08 20.05
N MET A 95 6.20 15.02 20.50
CA MET A 95 6.28 14.55 21.90
C MET A 95 7.71 14.18 22.32
N PHE A 96 8.50 13.61 21.40
CA PHE A 96 9.89 13.25 21.68
C PHE A 96 10.77 14.49 21.84
N VAL A 97 10.61 15.49 20.96
CA VAL A 97 11.33 16.76 21.04
C VAL A 97 10.98 17.50 22.33
N ASP A 98 9.69 17.58 22.67
CA ASP A 98 9.22 18.21 23.90
C ASP A 98 9.81 17.52 25.14
N LYS A 99 9.77 16.18 25.17
CA LYS A 99 10.37 15.41 26.25
C LYS A 99 11.88 15.63 26.36
N GLU A 100 12.59 15.65 25.24
CA GLU A 100 14.04 15.89 25.24
C GLU A 100 14.36 17.29 25.77
N ILE A 101 13.57 18.30 25.39
CA ILE A 101 13.69 19.65 25.92
C ILE A 101 13.50 19.66 27.44
N ASP A 102 12.44 19.02 27.94
CA ASP A 102 12.15 18.97 29.39
C ASP A 102 13.25 18.26 30.18
N ASP A 103 13.74 17.13 29.66
CA ASP A 103 14.83 16.37 30.29
C ASP A 103 16.12 17.23 30.37
N LEU A 104 16.47 17.96 29.29
CA LEU A 104 17.64 18.87 29.28
C LEU A 104 17.45 20.07 30.23
N ARG A 105 16.26 20.66 30.26
CA ARG A 105 15.93 21.76 31.20
C ARG A 105 16.08 21.32 32.63
N TRP A 106 15.55 20.14 32.96
CA TRP A 106 15.65 19.57 34.28
C TRP A 106 17.12 19.40 34.73
N GLU A 107 17.99 18.91 33.85
CA GLU A 107 19.43 18.79 34.16
C GLU A 107 20.08 20.14 34.48
N ILE A 108 19.76 21.17 33.70
CA ILE A 108 20.31 22.53 33.88
C ILE A 108 19.79 23.14 35.19
N ILE A 109 18.48 23.09 35.42
CA ILE A 109 17.85 23.65 36.62
C ILE A 109 18.36 22.94 37.87
N ASN A 110 18.40 21.61 37.86
CA ASN A 110 18.88 20.82 39.00
C ASN A 110 20.37 21.07 39.30
N THR A 111 21.18 21.35 38.28
CA THR A 111 22.58 21.72 38.49
C THR A 111 22.68 23.10 39.14
N ALA A 112 21.91 24.08 38.67
CA ALA A 112 21.85 25.40 39.28
C ALA A 112 21.35 25.34 40.75
N ASP A 113 20.32 24.56 41.03
CA ASP A 113 19.78 24.37 42.39
C ASP A 113 20.83 23.79 43.35
N LYS A 114 21.63 22.81 42.89
CA LYS A 114 22.73 22.27 43.70
C LYS A 114 23.78 23.34 44.03
N ILE A 115 24.10 24.21 43.08
CA ILE A 115 25.06 25.31 43.27
C ILE A 115 24.50 26.31 44.29
N THR A 116 23.25 26.75 44.13
CA THR A 116 22.62 27.71 45.04
C THR A 116 22.47 27.17 46.46
N ASN A 117 22.30 25.86 46.59
CA ASN A 117 22.29 25.16 47.88
C ASN A 117 23.68 24.91 48.48
N GLY A 118 24.75 25.48 47.89
CA GLY A 118 26.12 25.40 48.39
C GLY A 118 26.76 24.03 48.25
N ARG A 119 26.23 23.14 47.38
CA ARG A 119 26.85 21.84 47.14
C ARG A 119 28.07 22.00 46.23
N THR A 120 29.13 21.26 46.55
CA THR A 120 30.31 21.20 45.69
C THR A 120 29.99 20.42 44.42
N ILE A 121 30.22 21.05 43.26
CA ILE A 121 30.07 20.43 41.94
C ILE A 121 31.45 20.24 41.32
N SER A 122 31.65 19.07 40.69
CA SER A 122 32.90 18.77 39.99
C SER A 122 33.02 19.57 38.70
N ARG A 123 34.26 19.85 38.27
CA ARG A 123 34.53 20.53 36.99
C ARG A 123 33.93 19.76 35.79
N GLU A 124 33.87 18.43 35.88
CA GLU A 124 33.25 17.59 34.85
C GLU A 124 31.74 17.81 34.75
N CYS A 125 31.05 17.88 35.89
CA CYS A 125 29.61 18.18 35.92
C CYS A 125 29.30 19.56 35.34
N TYR A 126 30.12 20.58 35.61
CA TYR A 126 29.98 21.89 34.97
C TYR A 126 30.09 21.79 33.44
N ARG A 127 31.17 21.16 32.94
CA ARG A 127 31.37 20.99 31.50
C ARG A 127 30.25 20.19 30.84
N HIS A 128 29.72 19.18 31.53
CA HIS A 128 28.57 18.42 31.06
C HIS A 128 27.34 19.32 30.96
N CYS A 129 26.99 20.07 32.01
CA CYS A 129 25.83 20.94 32.01
C CYS A 129 25.91 22.06 30.97
N LEU A 130 27.09 22.65 30.75
CA LEU A 130 27.30 23.63 29.68
C LEU A 130 27.07 23.01 28.29
N LYS A 131 27.54 21.78 28.05
CA LYS A 131 27.25 21.05 26.80
C LYS A 131 25.76 20.69 26.67
N THR A 132 25.10 20.33 27.76
CA THR A 132 23.65 20.09 27.82
C THR A 132 22.90 21.35 27.38
N TYR A 133 23.31 22.53 27.87
CA TYR A 133 22.75 23.81 27.44
C TYR A 133 23.01 24.11 25.95
N ASP A 134 24.22 23.88 25.44
CA ASP A 134 24.51 24.06 24.00
C ASP A 134 23.63 23.15 23.13
N LYS A 135 23.32 21.93 23.61
CA LYS A 135 22.41 21.00 22.93
C LYS A 135 20.98 21.52 22.96
N TYR A 136 20.52 21.98 24.12
CA TYR A 136 19.21 22.59 24.30
C TYR A 136 19.00 23.78 23.34
N GLU A 137 19.94 24.72 23.30
CA GLU A 137 19.85 25.89 22.40
C GLU A 137 19.73 25.48 20.93
N LYS A 138 20.50 24.48 20.47
CA LYS A 138 20.41 23.96 19.10
C LYS A 138 19.04 23.37 18.80
N ILE A 139 18.46 22.63 19.74
CA ILE A 139 17.12 22.03 19.58
C ILE A 139 16.06 23.14 19.49
N ILE A 140 16.15 24.15 20.37
CA ILE A 140 15.24 25.29 20.37
C ILE A 140 15.34 26.08 19.05
N GLU A 141 16.55 26.39 18.58
CA GLU A 141 16.79 27.11 17.33
C GLU A 141 16.28 26.32 16.11
N THR A 142 16.62 25.04 16.03
CA THR A 142 16.23 24.17 14.91
C THR A 142 14.71 24.04 14.81
N ASN A 143 14.02 23.95 15.95
CA ASN A 143 12.56 23.82 16.00
C ASN A 143 11.83 25.17 16.06
N ARG A 144 12.55 26.30 15.98
CA ARG A 144 12.00 27.68 16.08
C ARG A 144 11.15 27.90 17.34
N LEU A 145 11.54 27.26 18.43
CA LEU A 145 10.91 27.42 19.73
C LEU A 145 11.50 28.65 20.43
N THR A 146 10.79 29.20 21.41
CA THR A 146 11.31 30.30 22.23
C THR A 146 11.93 29.73 23.50
N ASN A 147 13.20 30.05 23.78
CA ASN A 147 13.81 29.73 25.06
C ASN A 147 13.28 30.70 26.13
N SER A 148 12.75 30.18 27.24
CA SER A 148 12.28 31.03 28.34
C SER A 148 12.50 30.46 29.75
N GLU A 149 13.07 29.27 29.90
CA GLU A 149 13.00 28.54 31.19
C GLU A 149 14.35 28.29 31.87
N VAL A 150 15.49 28.42 31.17
CA VAL A 150 16.80 28.03 31.72
C VAL A 150 17.83 29.16 31.77
N ASP A 151 17.50 30.36 31.32
CA ASP A 151 18.45 31.48 31.21
C ASP A 151 19.08 31.87 32.55
N MET A 152 18.25 31.94 33.61
CA MET A 152 18.73 32.23 34.95
C MET A 152 19.62 31.10 35.50
N SER A 153 19.21 29.85 35.27
CA SER A 153 19.97 28.68 35.73
C SER A 153 21.34 28.60 35.06
N ILE A 154 21.42 28.82 33.75
CA ILE A 154 22.70 28.80 33.04
C ILE A 154 23.60 29.97 33.45
N GLU A 155 23.04 31.15 33.76
CA GLU A 155 23.81 32.29 34.27
C GLU A 155 24.46 31.96 35.63
N ILE A 156 23.71 31.35 36.55
CA ILE A 156 24.23 30.89 37.85
C ILE A 156 25.38 29.89 37.65
N ILE A 157 25.18 28.90 36.78
CA ILE A 157 26.18 27.86 36.50
C ILE A 157 27.46 28.48 35.91
N ARG A 158 27.34 29.41 34.96
CA ARG A 158 28.50 30.09 34.35
C ARG A 158 29.27 30.92 35.36
N LYS A 159 28.59 31.67 36.23
CA LYS A 159 29.24 32.47 37.28
C LYS A 159 30.04 31.58 38.24
N SER A 160 29.40 30.54 38.78
CA SER A 160 30.07 29.63 39.72
C SER A 160 31.22 28.85 39.09
N TYR A 161 31.11 28.49 37.80
CA TYR A 161 32.19 27.86 37.05
C TYR A 161 33.43 28.76 36.93
N LEU A 162 33.24 30.05 36.65
CA LEU A 162 34.34 31.02 36.57
C LEU A 162 34.99 31.28 37.93
N GLU A 163 34.21 31.26 39.01
CA GLU A 163 34.71 31.43 40.39
C GLU A 163 35.55 30.24 40.88
N GLN A 164 35.35 29.03 40.33
CA GLN A 164 36.20 27.87 40.61
C GLN A 164 37.58 27.91 39.93
N ASP A 165 37.77 28.79 38.93
CA ASP A 165 39.02 28.91 38.18
C ASP A 165 40.01 29.92 38.81
N TYR A 166 39.66 30.55 39.94
CA TYR A 166 40.50 31.46 40.74
C TYR A 166 40.76 30.90 42.14
#